data_AF-A0A7L0WBJ1-F1
#
_entry.id   AF-A0A7L0WBJ1-F1
#
_cell.length_a   1.000
_cell.length_b   1.000
_cell.length_c   1.000
_cell.angle_alpha   90.00
_cell.angle_beta   90.00
_cell.angle_gamma   90.00
#
_symmetry.space_group_name_H-M   'P 1'
#
loop_
_entity.id
_entity.type
_entity.pdbx_description
1 polymer ?
#
loop_
_entity_poly.entity_id
_entity_poly.type
_entity_poly.pdbx_seq_one_letter_code
_entity_poly.pdbx_strand_id
1 'polypeptide(L)'
;NKHPAGRPAKQSEGHAPGQVKKDKAGGTRSKGNYVAVHLKDQNLTGLHEQTAKDFLYSHLYGPGTNRTSANEFFSIANKKNPVKKAAVQFVDKSWGLEKKQRATKFKKYWIATK
;
A
#
# COMPACT_ATOMS: atom_id res chain seq x y z
N ASN A 1 49.48 12.36 20.47
CA ASN A 1 49.59 13.38 21.53
C ASN A 1 48.66 14.54 21.18
N LYS A 2 47.70 14.83 22.06
CA LYS A 2 46.91 16.08 22.22
C LYS A 2 45.82 16.46 21.19
N HIS A 3 44.57 16.43 21.68
CA HIS A 3 43.52 17.41 21.37
C HIS A 3 43.98 18.85 21.71
N PRO A 4 43.31 19.87 21.16
CA PRO A 4 42.43 20.71 22.00
C PRO A 4 41.07 20.96 21.29
N ALA A 5 39.91 20.88 21.96
CA ALA A 5 39.34 21.77 22.97
C ALA A 5 38.95 23.16 22.41
N GLY A 6 37.63 23.49 22.46
CA GLY A 6 37.11 24.86 22.31
C GLY A 6 35.69 24.98 21.74
N ARG A 7 34.67 25.01 22.60
CA ARG A 7 33.28 25.52 22.34
C ARG A 7 33.28 27.07 22.54
N PRO A 8 32.22 27.91 22.34
CA PRO A 8 30.77 27.65 22.51
C PRO A 8 29.76 28.49 21.66
N ALA A 9 28.47 28.38 22.04
CA ALA A 9 27.43 29.43 22.05
C ALA A 9 26.49 29.60 20.84
N LYS A 10 25.25 29.07 20.97
CA LYS A 10 24.04 29.85 20.72
C LYS A 10 23.01 29.59 21.81
N GLN A 11 22.67 30.67 22.51
CA GLN A 11 21.56 30.80 23.43
C GLN A 11 20.26 30.89 22.61
N SER A 12 19.18 30.28 23.09
CA SER A 12 17.84 30.84 22.87
C SER A 12 17.08 30.77 24.17
N GLU A 13 16.89 31.95 24.75
CA GLU A 13 16.01 32.24 25.88
C GLU A 13 14.56 31.95 25.51
N GLY A 14 13.78 31.59 26.52
CA GLY A 14 12.35 31.36 26.41
C GLY A 14 11.79 30.79 27.71
N HIS A 15 11.87 31.57 28.79
CA HIS A 15 11.22 31.28 30.06
C HIS A 15 9.86 31.99 30.12
N ALA A 16 8.80 31.26 30.46
CA ALA A 16 7.60 31.83 31.07
C ALA A 16 7.17 30.91 32.24
N PRO A 17 6.86 31.49 33.42
CA PRO A 17 6.73 30.74 34.67
C PRO A 17 5.28 30.29 34.90
N GLY A 18 5.09 29.18 35.63
CA GLY A 18 3.74 28.74 35.97
C GLY A 18 3.65 27.52 36.86
N GLN A 19 3.54 27.79 38.17
CA GLN A 19 2.92 26.96 39.20
C GLN A 19 3.76 25.86 39.88
N VAL A 20 4.25 26.24 41.06
CA VAL A 20 4.67 25.35 42.14
C VAL A 20 3.45 24.57 42.64
N LYS A 21 3.46 23.25 42.51
CA LYS A 21 2.55 22.35 43.24
C LYS A 21 3.35 21.36 44.08
N LYS A 22 3.36 21.68 45.38
CA LYS A 22 3.42 20.84 46.59
C LYS A 22 4.01 19.44 46.43
N ASP A 23 5.18 19.27 47.03
CA ASP A 23 5.93 18.03 47.15
C ASP A 23 5.08 16.92 47.79
N LYS A 24 4.73 15.89 47.00
CA LYS A 24 4.54 14.55 47.56
C LYS A 24 5.89 13.87 47.54
N ALA A 25 6.29 13.29 48.67
CA ALA A 25 7.47 12.44 48.81
C ALA A 25 7.34 11.22 47.88
N GLY A 26 7.67 11.42 46.61
CA GLY A 26 7.78 10.38 45.60
C GLY A 26 9.15 9.73 45.74
N GLY A 27 9.15 8.44 46.06
CA GLY A 27 10.36 7.63 46.22
C GLY A 27 11.37 7.91 45.11
N THR A 28 12.64 7.96 45.53
CA THR A 28 13.83 8.23 44.72
C THR A 28 13.78 7.52 43.37
N ARG A 29 13.24 8.18 42.35
CA ARG A 29 13.19 7.65 40.99
C ARG A 29 14.54 7.93 40.37
N SER A 30 15.34 6.89 40.20
CA SER A 30 16.67 6.94 39.58
C SER A 30 16.60 7.74 38.27
N LYS A 31 17.36 8.83 38.17
CA LYS A 31 17.58 9.59 36.91
C LYS A 31 18.42 8.74 35.94
N GLY A 32 17.83 7.67 35.42
CA GLY A 32 18.40 6.86 34.35
C GLY A 32 17.76 7.24 33.02
N ASN A 33 18.56 7.57 32.02
CA ASN A 33 18.08 7.68 30.65
C ASN A 33 17.79 6.27 30.14
N TYR A 34 16.52 5.89 30.05
CA TYR A 34 16.11 4.62 29.46
C TYR A 34 15.93 4.80 27.95
N VAL A 35 16.58 3.92 27.18
CA VAL A 35 16.29 3.77 25.75
C VAL A 35 15.46 2.50 25.61
N ALA A 36 14.19 2.66 25.28
CA ALA A 36 13.35 1.53 24.89
C ALA A 36 13.80 1.07 23.49
N VAL A 37 14.34 -0.14 23.40
CA VAL A 37 14.70 -0.76 22.13
C VAL A 37 13.64 -1.79 21.79
N HIS A 38 12.97 -1.60 20.65
CA HIS A 38 12.05 -2.59 20.09
C HIS A 38 12.81 -3.82 19.56
N LEU A 39 12.43 -5.01 20.03
CA LEU A 39 12.89 -6.28 19.47
C LEU A 39 12.37 -6.40 18.03
N LYS A 40 13.24 -6.74 17.09
CA LYS A 40 12.91 -6.81 15.67
C LYS A 40 12.12 -8.10 15.37
N ASP A 41 10.79 -8.05 15.41
CA ASP A 41 9.88 -9.11 14.92
C ASP A 41 9.83 -9.20 13.38
N GLN A 42 10.96 -8.94 12.71
CA GLN A 42 11.03 -8.76 11.26
C GLN A 42 10.54 -9.99 10.48
N ASN A 43 10.72 -11.20 11.01
CA ASN A 43 10.40 -12.43 10.30
C ASN A 43 8.91 -12.81 10.34
N LEU A 44 8.23 -12.64 11.47
CA LEU A 44 6.79 -12.94 11.60
C LEU A 44 5.93 -11.85 10.95
N THR A 45 6.32 -10.60 11.10
CA THR A 45 5.64 -9.46 10.46
C THR A 45 5.75 -9.56 8.93
N GLY A 46 6.93 -9.93 8.41
CA GLY A 46 7.14 -10.09 6.98
C GLY A 46 6.33 -11.24 6.37
N LEU A 47 6.20 -12.38 7.08
CA LEU A 47 5.42 -13.51 6.58
C LEU A 47 3.92 -13.19 6.50
N HIS A 48 3.36 -12.57 7.54
CA HIS A 48 1.96 -12.15 7.52
C HIS A 48 1.70 -11.06 6.47
N GLU A 49 2.62 -10.11 6.32
CA GLU A 49 2.53 -9.09 5.28
C GLU A 49 2.55 -9.71 3.87
N GLN A 50 3.45 -10.67 3.62
CA GLN A 50 3.52 -11.37 2.35
C GLN A 50 2.24 -12.16 2.08
N THR A 51 1.76 -12.90 3.08
CA THR A 51 0.51 -13.67 3.00
C THR A 51 -0.67 -12.77 2.67
N ALA A 52 -0.75 -11.60 3.31
CA ALA A 52 -1.81 -10.63 3.04
C ALA A 52 -1.71 -10.04 1.63
N LYS A 53 -0.49 -9.75 1.14
CA LYS A 53 -0.27 -9.30 -0.24
C LYS A 53 -0.69 -10.35 -1.26
N ASP A 54 -0.35 -11.61 -1.03
CA ASP A 54 -0.69 -12.72 -1.92
C ASP A 54 -2.20 -12.98 -1.94
N PHE A 55 -2.87 -12.86 -0.79
CA PHE A 55 -4.32 -12.93 -0.68
C PHE A 55 -5.01 -11.84 -1.51
N LEU A 56 -4.59 -10.58 -1.37
CA LEU A 56 -5.13 -9.47 -2.15
C LEU A 56 -4.82 -9.63 -3.65
N TYR A 57 -3.62 -10.09 -3.99
CA TYR A 57 -3.23 -10.28 -5.37
C TYR A 57 -4.08 -11.36 -6.05
N SER A 58 -4.21 -12.54 -5.44
CA SER A 58 -5.03 -13.63 -5.98
C SER A 58 -6.49 -13.25 -6.22
N HIS A 59 -7.09 -12.46 -5.32
CA HIS A 59 -8.51 -12.11 -5.39
C HIS A 59 -8.80 -10.86 -6.23
N LEU A 60 -7.89 -9.87 -6.26
CA LEU A 60 -8.14 -8.58 -6.92
C LEU A 60 -7.36 -8.39 -8.21
N TYR A 61 -6.18 -8.98 -8.35
CA TYR A 61 -5.27 -8.72 -9.48
C TYR A 61 -4.80 -10.01 -10.17
N GLY A 62 -5.34 -11.16 -9.76
CA GLY A 62 -4.96 -12.48 -10.25
C GLY A 62 -5.59 -12.82 -11.61
N PRO A 63 -5.22 -13.96 -12.20
CA PRO A 63 -5.82 -14.45 -13.45
C PRO A 63 -7.34 -14.51 -13.36
N GLY A 64 -8.04 -14.01 -14.39
CA GLY A 64 -9.51 -13.98 -14.43
C GLY A 64 -10.16 -12.84 -13.65
N THR A 65 -9.38 -12.01 -12.95
CA THR A 65 -9.92 -10.80 -12.32
C THR A 65 -10.05 -9.66 -13.32
N ASN A 66 -11.06 -8.82 -13.10
CA ASN A 66 -11.36 -7.71 -13.98
C ASN A 66 -10.61 -6.41 -13.61
N ARG A 67 -9.64 -6.46 -12.70
CA ARG A 67 -8.94 -5.28 -12.18
C ARG A 67 -7.44 -5.37 -12.47
N THR A 68 -6.89 -4.27 -12.97
CA THR A 68 -5.47 -4.15 -13.32
C THR A 68 -4.71 -3.45 -12.19
N SER A 69 -3.45 -3.83 -11.95
CA SER A 69 -2.61 -3.12 -10.98
C SER A 69 -2.32 -1.68 -11.43
N ALA A 70 -2.04 -0.76 -10.50
CA ALA A 70 -1.73 0.62 -10.85
C ALA A 70 -0.52 0.73 -11.80
N ASN A 71 0.53 -0.05 -11.52
CA ASN A 71 1.75 -0.04 -12.34
C ASN A 71 1.50 -0.57 -13.74
N GLU A 72 0.69 -1.63 -13.90
CA GLU A 72 0.29 -2.09 -15.24
C GLU A 72 -0.58 -1.05 -15.95
N PHE A 73 -1.54 -0.44 -15.25
CA PHE A 73 -2.46 0.53 -15.84
C PHE A 73 -1.72 1.76 -16.37
N PHE A 74 -0.74 2.26 -15.62
CA PHE A 74 0.10 3.40 -16.03
C PHE A 74 1.35 3.01 -16.83
N SER A 75 1.54 1.73 -17.12
CA SER A 75 2.71 1.27 -17.89
C SER A 75 2.71 1.86 -19.30
N ILE A 76 3.91 2.11 -19.84
CA ILE A 76 4.10 2.54 -21.23
C ILE A 76 3.50 1.50 -22.19
N ALA A 77 3.58 0.21 -21.85
CA ALA A 77 2.98 -0.87 -22.61
C ALA A 77 1.47 -0.70 -22.75
N ASN A 78 0.75 -0.45 -21.64
CA ASN A 78 -0.68 -0.18 -21.67
C ASN A 78 -1.00 1.12 -22.42
N LYS A 79 -0.18 2.17 -22.24
CA LYS A 79 -0.35 3.46 -22.91
C LYS A 79 -0.23 3.37 -24.44
N LYS A 80 0.69 2.54 -24.94
CA LYS A 80 0.94 2.33 -26.37
C LYS A 80 0.03 1.27 -27.00
N ASN A 81 -0.70 0.50 -26.21
CA ASN A 81 -1.57 -0.55 -26.72
C ASN A 81 -2.78 0.07 -27.48
N PRO A 82 -3.11 -0.43 -28.69
CA PRO A 82 -4.31 -0.01 -29.41
C PRO A 82 -5.59 -0.19 -28.60
N VAL A 83 -5.64 -1.23 -27.76
CA VAL A 83 -6.75 -1.49 -26.82
C VAL A 83 -6.22 -1.29 -25.41
N LYS A 84 -6.55 -0.15 -24.80
CA LYS A 84 -6.14 0.19 -23.43
C LYS A 84 -6.82 -0.74 -22.44
N LYS A 85 -6.05 -1.35 -21.53
CA LYS A 85 -6.59 -2.02 -20.35
C LYS A 85 -7.17 -0.96 -19.41
N ALA A 86 -8.39 -1.19 -18.95
CA ALA A 86 -9.05 -0.36 -17.95
C ALA A 86 -8.56 -0.70 -16.54
N ALA A 87 -8.62 0.25 -15.62
CA ALA A 87 -8.29 0.02 -14.21
C ALA A 87 -9.20 -1.05 -13.58
N VAL A 88 -10.50 -1.01 -13.91
CA VAL A 88 -11.52 -1.99 -13.54
C VAL A 88 -12.44 -2.24 -14.74
N GLN A 89 -12.76 -3.49 -15.02
CA GLN A 89 -13.78 -3.90 -15.98
C GLN A 89 -15.01 -4.38 -15.20
N PHE A 90 -16.16 -3.73 -15.41
CA PHE A 90 -17.37 -4.08 -14.67
C PHE A 90 -18.07 -5.32 -15.19
N VAL A 91 -17.82 -5.66 -16.46
CA VAL A 91 -18.45 -6.78 -17.16
C VAL A 91 -17.35 -7.58 -17.82
N ASP A 92 -17.36 -8.90 -17.63
CA ASP A 92 -16.51 -9.78 -18.39
C ASP A 92 -16.92 -9.71 -19.86
N LYS A 93 -15.98 -9.36 -20.74
CA LYS A 93 -16.22 -9.27 -22.19
C LYS A 93 -16.53 -10.63 -22.81
N SER A 94 -16.17 -11.72 -22.12
CA SER A 94 -16.54 -13.09 -22.50
C SER A 94 -18.03 -13.38 -22.23
N TRP A 95 -18.68 -12.57 -21.40
CA TRP A 95 -20.08 -12.75 -21.04
C TRP A 95 -20.98 -12.70 -22.29
N GLY A 96 -21.71 -13.80 -22.53
CA GLY A 96 -22.66 -13.89 -23.63
C GLY A 96 -22.01 -14.08 -25.01
N LEU A 97 -20.71 -14.37 -25.11
CA LEU A 97 -20.04 -14.62 -26.39
C LEU A 97 -20.70 -15.77 -27.16
N GLU A 98 -21.01 -16.88 -26.46
CA GLU A 98 -21.69 -18.04 -27.06
C GLU A 98 -23.09 -17.68 -27.59
N LYS A 99 -23.88 -16.95 -26.81
CA LYS A 99 -25.22 -16.48 -27.21
C LYS A 99 -25.13 -15.58 -28.43
N LYS A 100 -24.15 -14.66 -28.46
CA LYS A 100 -23.89 -13.78 -29.60
C LYS A 100 -23.52 -14.58 -30.85
N GLN A 101 -22.65 -15.59 -30.73
CA GLN A 101 -22.28 -16.48 -31.83
C GLN A 101 -23.46 -17.30 -32.35
N ARG A 102 -24.30 -17.84 -31.46
CA ARG A 102 -25.53 -18.55 -31.84
C ARG A 102 -26.48 -17.62 -32.61
N ALA A 103 -26.67 -16.39 -32.14
CA ALA A 103 -27.49 -15.40 -32.82
C ALA A 103 -26.96 -15.04 -34.21
N THR A 104 -25.65 -14.87 -34.39
CA THR A 104 -25.06 -14.64 -35.73
C THR A 104 -25.22 -15.84 -36.65
N LYS A 105 -25.02 -17.07 -36.15
CA LYS A 105 -25.27 -18.29 -36.93
C LYS A 105 -26.73 -18.38 -37.36
N PHE A 106 -27.66 -18.17 -36.43
CA PHE A 106 -29.09 -18.16 -36.71
C PHE A 106 -29.46 -17.12 -37.78
N LYS A 107 -28.96 -15.88 -37.66
CA LYS A 107 -29.18 -14.83 -38.66
C LYS A 107 -28.68 -15.24 -40.06
N LYS A 108 -27.51 -15.89 -40.13
CA LYS A 108 -26.96 -16.39 -41.42
C LYS A 108 -27.88 -17.44 -42.04
N TYR A 109 -28.33 -18.43 -41.26
CA TYR A 109 -29.26 -19.45 -41.75
C TYR A 109 -30.59 -18.83 -42.20
N TRP A 110 -31.16 -17.92 -41.40
CA TRP A 110 -32.40 -17.24 -41.75
C TRP A 110 -32.33 -16.48 -43.07
N ILE A 111 -31.25 -15.74 -43.32
CA ILE A 111 -31.04 -15.02 -44.59
C ILE A 111 -30.86 -15.99 -45.76
N ALA A 112 -30.16 -17.10 -45.56
CA ALA A 112 -29.93 -18.10 -46.61
C ALA A 112 -31.17 -18.94 -46.96
N THR A 113 -32.16 -18.99 -46.06
CA THR A 113 -33.42 -19.72 -46.27
C THR A 113 -34.52 -18.83 -46.87
N LYS A 114 -34.24 -17.53 -47.02
CA LYS A 114 -35.09 -16.53 -47.68
C LYS A 114 -34.69 -16.36 -49.14
#